data_AF-A0A2T4Q1F1-F1
#
_entry.id   AF-A0A2T4Q1F1-F1
#
_cell.length_a   1.000
_cell.length_b   1.000
_cell.length_c   1.000
_cell.angle_alpha   90.00
_cell.angle_beta   90.00
_cell.angle_gamma   90.00
#
_symmetry.space_group_name_H-M   'P 1'
#
loop_
_entity.id
_entity.type
_entity.pdbx_description
1 polymer ?
#
loop_
_entity_poly.entity_id
_entity_poly.type
_entity_poly.pdbx_seq_one_letter_code
_entity_poly.pdbx_strand_id
1 'polypeptide(L)'
;MYINICGVKYSIVQVDEVDNDPSCLGLCIYRETLIQIKKGLSTERKKQVLMHELLHAMLYEAGYDEHEEEQVKNLSIIINQVISQNNIKATLNELEQLSSS
;
A
#
# COMPACT_ATOMS: atom_id res chain seq x y z
N MET A 1 6.07 0.07 11.43
CA MET A 1 5.25 1.25 11.07
C MET A 1 3.79 0.80 10.97
N TYR A 2 2.81 1.71 10.98
CA TYR A 2 1.39 1.33 10.88
C TYR A 2 0.63 2.21 9.88
N ILE A 3 -0.31 1.59 9.17
CA ILE A 3 -1.28 2.28 8.28
C ILE A 3 -2.67 1.77 8.63
N ASN A 4 -3.65 2.68 8.66
CA ASN A 4 -5.06 2.34 8.83
C ASN A 4 -5.71 2.18 7.45
N ILE A 5 -6.40 1.07 7.23
CA ILE A 5 -7.10 0.72 6.00
C ILE A 5 -8.52 0.34 6.40
N CYS A 6 -9.51 1.17 6.03
CA CYS A 6 -10.93 0.96 6.34
C CYS A 6 -11.25 0.68 7.83
N GLY A 7 -10.43 1.20 8.76
CA GLY A 7 -10.57 0.97 10.21
C GLY A 7 -9.67 -0.14 10.76
N VAL A 8 -9.00 -0.91 9.90
CA VAL A 8 -8.08 -2.00 10.27
C VAL A 8 -6.64 -1.50 10.27
N LYS A 9 -5.89 -1.80 11.35
CA LYS A 9 -4.53 -1.29 11.55
C LYS A 9 -3.49 -2.29 11.08
N TYR A 10 -2.96 -2.09 9.87
CA TYR A 10 -1.91 -2.92 9.31
C TYR A 10 -0.53 -2.49 9.83
N SER A 11 0.25 -3.48 10.27
CA SER A 11 1.66 -3.33 10.63
C SER A 11 2.55 -3.54 9.40
N ILE A 12 3.58 -2.72 9.26
CA ILE A 12 4.54 -2.81 8.16
C ILE A 12 5.91 -3.11 8.73
N VAL A 13 6.50 -4.20 8.27
CA VAL A 13 7.81 -4.72 8.70
C VAL A 13 8.72 -4.97 7.49
N GLN A 14 10.03 -4.84 7.71
CA GLN A 14 11.03 -5.25 6.72
C GLN A 14 11.68 -6.55 7.17
N VAL A 15 11.73 -7.55 6.30
CA VAL A 15 12.27 -8.89 6.57
C VAL A 15 13.32 -9.26 5.52
N ASP A 16 14.26 -10.14 5.87
CA ASP A 16 15.32 -10.54 4.94
C ASP A 16 14.79 -11.46 3.83
N GLU A 17 13.88 -12.37 4.18
CA GLU A 17 13.15 -13.25 3.25
C GLU A 17 11.65 -13.09 3.44
N VAL A 18 10.90 -13.10 2.33
CA VAL A 18 9.45 -13.02 2.30
C VAL A 18 8.94 -14.35 1.74
N ASP A 19 8.00 -14.98 2.45
CA ASP A 19 7.37 -16.26 2.06
C ASP A 19 8.33 -17.43 1.75
N ASN A 20 9.60 -17.35 2.19
CA ASN A 20 10.68 -18.23 1.79
C ASN A 20 10.88 -18.33 0.25
N ASP A 21 10.40 -17.33 -0.51
CA ASP A 21 10.53 -17.24 -1.96
C ASP A 21 11.49 -16.08 -2.31
N PRO A 22 12.65 -16.35 -2.92
CA PRO A 22 13.58 -15.31 -3.36
C PRO A 22 12.97 -14.28 -4.33
N SER A 23 11.97 -14.69 -5.11
CA SER A 23 11.27 -13.85 -6.09
C SER A 23 10.19 -12.97 -5.47
N CYS A 24 9.70 -13.35 -4.28
CA CYS A 24 8.72 -12.59 -3.53
C CYS A 24 9.38 -11.35 -2.88
N LEU A 25 8.80 -10.18 -3.17
CA LEU A 25 9.35 -8.89 -2.75
C LEU A 25 8.57 -8.25 -1.59
N GLY A 26 7.31 -8.64 -1.43
CA GLY A 26 6.40 -8.22 -0.38
C GLY A 26 5.27 -9.22 -0.25
N LEU A 27 4.59 -9.19 0.91
CA LEU A 27 3.47 -10.07 1.19
C LEU A 27 2.50 -9.39 2.16
N CYS A 28 1.23 -9.36 1.79
CA CYS A 28 0.13 -8.98 2.66
C CYS A 28 -0.50 -10.22 3.32
N ILE A 29 -0.41 -10.30 4.65
CA ILE A 29 -0.99 -11.36 5.47
C ILE A 29 -2.24 -10.81 6.16
N TYR A 30 -3.38 -10.91 5.48
CA TYR A 30 -4.66 -10.30 5.90
C TYR A 30 -5.05 -10.64 7.34
N ARG A 31 -5.00 -11.94 7.71
CA ARG A 31 -5.38 -12.43 9.05
C ARG A 31 -4.55 -11.84 10.17
N GLU A 32 -3.30 -11.48 9.89
CA GLU A 32 -2.36 -10.92 10.86
C GLU A 32 -2.32 -9.40 10.80
N THR A 33 -3.02 -8.78 9.86
CA THR A 33 -2.91 -7.33 9.57
C THR A 33 -1.45 -6.91 9.41
N LEU A 34 -0.70 -7.69 8.62
CA LEU A 34 0.75 -7.56 8.48
C LEU A 34 1.14 -7.44 7.01
N ILE A 35 1.95 -6.44 6.70
CA ILE A 35 2.61 -6.26 5.41
C ILE A 35 4.11 -6.43 5.61
N GLN A 36 4.67 -7.41 4.90
CA GLN A 36 6.10 -7.67 4.86
C GLN A 36 6.71 -7.07 3.60
N ILE A 37 7.91 -6.49 3.72
CA ILE A 37 8.67 -5.97 2.58
C ILE A 37 10.10 -6.48 2.67
N LYS A 38 10.64 -6.96 1.56
CA LYS A 38 12.04 -7.43 1.51
C LYS A 38 13.01 -6.28 1.80
N LYS A 39 13.87 -6.48 2.80
CA LYS A 39 14.78 -5.45 3.34
C LYS A 39 15.85 -5.03 2.36
N GLY A 40 16.34 -5.94 1.52
CA GLY A 40 17.43 -5.69 0.56
C GLY A 40 17.08 -4.81 -0.64
N LEU A 41 15.83 -4.36 -0.76
CA LEU A 41 15.36 -3.57 -1.90
C LEU A 41 15.83 -2.11 -1.84
N SER A 42 15.98 -1.49 -3.01
CA SER A 42 16.18 -0.04 -3.11
C SER A 42 14.98 0.72 -2.55
N THR A 43 15.17 1.96 -2.10
CA THR A 43 14.10 2.80 -1.55
C THR A 43 12.91 2.92 -2.49
N GLU A 44 13.17 3.18 -3.79
CA GLU A 44 12.10 3.30 -4.78
C GLU A 44 11.34 1.99 -4.99
N ARG A 45 12.05 0.86 -4.95
CA ARG A 45 11.40 -0.45 -5.06
C ARG A 45 10.56 -0.76 -3.82
N LYS A 46 11.02 -0.41 -2.61
CA LYS A 46 10.24 -0.56 -1.38
C LYS A 46 8.94 0.23 -1.42
N LYS A 47 8.96 1.46 -1.95
CA LYS A 47 7.74 2.27 -2.13
C LYS A 47 6.76 1.58 -3.07
N GLN A 48 7.23 1.09 -4.21
CA GLN A 48 6.38 0.37 -5.16
C GLN A 48 5.77 -0.91 -4.57
N VAL A 49 6.59 -1.73 -3.90
CA VAL A 49 6.12 -2.95 -3.23
C VAL A 49 5.10 -2.61 -2.14
N LEU A 50 5.38 -1.60 -1.30
CA LEU A 50 4.43 -1.17 -0.29
C LEU A 50 3.08 -0.78 -0.91
N MET A 51 3.09 -0.01 -2.00
CA MET A 51 1.85 0.40 -2.66
C MET A 51 1.10 -0.78 -3.30
N HIS A 52 1.81 -1.80 -3.77
CA HIS A 52 1.21 -3.04 -4.25
C HIS A 52 0.51 -3.79 -3.10
N GLU A 53 1.20 -4.06 -1.99
CA GLU A 53 0.61 -4.74 -0.83
C GLU A 53 -0.53 -3.93 -0.17
N LEU A 54 -0.40 -2.60 -0.14
CA LEU A 54 -1.48 -1.74 0.37
C LEU A 54 -2.72 -1.85 -0.50
N LEU A 55 -2.58 -1.95 -1.82
CA LEU A 55 -3.73 -2.09 -2.68
C LEU A 55 -4.39 -3.48 -2.52
N HIS A 56 -3.60 -4.55 -2.33
CA HIS A 56 -4.14 -5.84 -1.89
C HIS A 56 -4.97 -5.71 -0.62
N ALA A 57 -4.44 -5.03 0.40
CA ALA A 57 -5.15 -4.82 1.66
C ALA A 57 -6.40 -3.95 1.49
N MET A 58 -6.33 -2.86 0.72
CA MET A 58 -7.47 -1.97 0.47
C MET A 58 -8.63 -2.68 -0.23
N LEU A 59 -8.34 -3.51 -1.23
CA LEU A 59 -9.36 -4.28 -1.94
C LEU A 59 -10.00 -5.31 -1.01
N TYR A 60 -9.18 -6.04 -0.25
CA TYR A 60 -9.66 -7.01 0.73
C TYR A 60 -10.59 -6.36 1.78
N GLU A 61 -10.16 -5.27 2.42
CA GLU A 61 -10.96 -4.58 3.43
C GLU A 61 -12.21 -3.88 2.85
N ALA A 62 -12.24 -3.61 1.55
CA ALA A 62 -13.42 -3.11 0.85
C ALA A 62 -14.42 -4.22 0.48
N GLY A 63 -14.11 -5.49 0.76
CA GLY A 63 -14.97 -6.64 0.48
C GLY A 63 -14.78 -7.24 -0.92
N TYR A 64 -13.68 -6.93 -1.60
CA TYR A 64 -13.28 -7.64 -2.81
C TYR A 64 -12.52 -8.91 -2.39
N ASP A 65 -13.23 -10.04 -2.37
CA ASP A 65 -12.67 -11.34 -1.98
C ASP A 65 -11.74 -11.95 -3.06
N GLU A 66 -11.97 -11.57 -4.33
CA GLU A 66 -11.13 -11.96 -5.47
C GLU A 66 -10.81 -10.70 -6.30
N HIS A 67 -9.52 -10.48 -6.56
CA HIS A 67 -9.05 -9.42 -7.45
C HIS A 67 -7.81 -9.86 -8.21
N GLU A 68 -7.66 -9.38 -9.44
CA GLU A 68 -6.58 -9.79 -10.33
C GLU A 68 -5.27 -9.09 -9.96
N GLU A 69 -4.18 -9.87 -9.90
CA GLU A 69 -2.82 -9.36 -9.69
C GLU A 69 -2.44 -8.25 -10.68
N GLU A 70 -2.93 -8.35 -11.93
CA GLU A 70 -2.69 -7.32 -12.94
C GLU A 70 -3.35 -5.98 -12.58
N GLN A 71 -4.58 -6.01 -12.04
CA GLN A 71 -5.25 -4.81 -11.54
C GLN A 71 -4.44 -4.18 -10.41
N VAL A 72 -4.00 -4.98 -9.44
CA VAL A 72 -3.22 -4.48 -8.30
C VAL A 72 -1.89 -3.90 -8.75
N LYS A 73 -1.15 -4.62 -9.60
CA LYS A 73 0.10 -4.15 -10.18
C LYS A 73 -0.06 -2.84 -10.94
N ASN A 74 -1.03 -2.73 -11.85
CA ASN A 74 -1.17 -1.55 -12.69
C ASN A 74 -1.61 -0.32 -11.87
N LEU A 75 -2.58 -0.48 -10.98
CA LEU A 75 -3.07 0.62 -10.13
C LEU A 75 -2.05 1.04 -9.09
N SER A 76 -1.33 0.11 -8.45
CA SER A 76 -0.30 0.45 -7.46
C SER A 76 0.81 1.32 -8.03
N ILE A 77 1.22 1.09 -9.29
CA ILE A 77 2.22 1.92 -9.99
C ILE A 77 1.70 3.36 -10.14
N ILE A 78 0.48 3.52 -10.63
CA ILE A 78 -0.13 4.83 -10.88
C ILE A 78 -0.33 5.57 -9.56
N ILE A 79 -0.94 4.91 -8.56
CA ILE A 79 -1.19 5.49 -7.24
C ILE A 79 0.12 5.89 -6.58
N ASN A 80 1.17 5.06 -6.65
CA ASN A 80 2.48 5.39 -6.10
C ASN A 80 3.04 6.68 -6.72
N GLN A 81 2.96 6.84 -8.04
CA GLN A 81 3.44 8.07 -8.70
C GLN A 81 2.59 9.27 -8.27
N VAL A 82 1.26 9.17 -8.34
CA VAL A 82 0.35 10.28 -8.02
C VAL A 82 0.57 10.75 -6.58
N ILE A 83 0.59 9.84 -5.60
CA ILE A 83 0.76 10.21 -4.19
C ILE A 83 2.19 10.72 -3.91
N SER A 84 3.20 10.16 -4.56
CA SER A 84 4.60 10.57 -4.31
C SER A 84 4.95 11.92 -4.90
N GLN A 85 4.25 12.37 -5.94
CA GLN A 85 4.56 13.61 -6.66
C GLN A 85 3.56 14.73 -6.40
N ASN A 86 2.47 14.46 -5.68
CA ASN A 86 1.44 15.46 -5.37
C ASN A 86 1.13 15.48 -3.87
N ASN A 87 0.92 16.67 -3.31
CA ASN A 87 0.48 16.81 -1.92
C ASN A 87 -1.05 16.75 -1.83
N ILE A 88 -1.62 15.57 -2.12
CA ILE A 88 -3.07 15.35 -2.16
C ILE A 88 -3.75 15.79 -0.87
N LYS A 89 -3.12 15.53 0.29
CA LYS A 89 -3.67 15.92 1.59
C LYS A 89 -3.79 17.45 1.74
N ALA A 90 -2.76 18.21 1.36
CA ALA A 90 -2.85 19.67 1.41
C ALA A 90 -3.93 20.19 0.46
N THR A 91 -3.99 19.66 -0.78
CA THR A 91 -5.00 20.06 -1.76
C THR A 91 -6.43 19.81 -1.26
N LEU A 92 -6.70 18.67 -0.59
CA LEU A 92 -8.01 18.40 0.00
C LEU A 92 -8.36 19.39 1.12
N ASN A 93 -7.42 19.68 2.01
CA ASN A 93 -7.63 20.64 3.09
C ASN A 93 -7.94 22.05 2.57
N GLU A 94 -7.30 22.49 1.49
CA GLU A 94 -7.57 23.78 0.86
C GLU A 94 -9.00 23.85 0.32
N LEU A 95 -9.49 22.77 -0.32
CA LEU A 95 -10.86 22.70 -0.84
C LEU A 95 -11.92 22.75 0.27
N GLU A 96 -11.67 22.08 1.41
CA GLU A 96 -12.57 22.10 2.58
C GLU A 96 -12.69 23.49 3.21
N GLN A 97 -11.61 24.28 3.19
CA GLN A 97 -11.63 25.65 3.69
C GLN A 97 -12.44 26.57 2.79
N LEU A 98 -12.30 26.43 1.47
CA LEU A 98 -13.05 27.20 0.48
C LEU A 98 -14.55 26.89 0.49
N SER A 99 -14.95 25.66 0.86
CA SER A 99 -16.37 25.30 0.97
C SER A 99 -17.01 25.74 2.30
N SER A 100 -16.18 26.15 3.27
CA SER A 100 -16.61 26.64 4.58
C SER A 100 -16.67 28.18 4.68
N SER A 101 -16.33 28.89 3.60
CA SER A 101 -16.35 30.36 3.46
C SER A 101 -17.46 30.83 2.53
#